data_AF-X1D9Z1-F1
#
_entry.id   AF-X1D9Z1-F1
#
_cell.length_a   1.000
_cell.length_b   1.000
_cell.length_c   1.000
_cell.angle_alpha   90.00
_cell.angle_beta   90.00
_cell.angle_gamma   90.00
#
_symmetry.space_group_name_H-M   'P 1'
#
loop_
_entity.id
_entity.type
_entity.pdbx_description
1 polymer ?
#
loop_
_entity_poly.entity_id
_entity_poly.type
_entity_poly.pdbx_seq_one_letter_code
_entity_poly.pdbx_strand_id
1 'polypeptide(L)'
;MTEPVRKIELEEEHNFFLSKKCDWMSRYEGKYLLIKGQELIDYFVTFGDAYKNGLRRFGNTLFFIKKLVRFEHSESIPVLELGLINPPDFIEKFRERSKW
;
A
#
# COMPACT_ATOMS: atom_id res chain seq x y z
N MET A 1 -5.90 3.19 -31.18
CA MET A 1 -6.95 3.40 -30.16
C MET A 1 -6.43 2.77 -28.88
N THR A 2 -5.75 3.56 -28.05
CA THR A 2 -5.19 3.08 -26.77
C THR A 2 -6.32 2.95 -25.76
N GLU A 3 -6.55 1.75 -25.25
CA GLU A 3 -7.55 1.50 -24.19
C GLU A 3 -7.23 2.40 -22.98
N PRO A 4 -8.20 3.13 -22.41
CA PRO A 4 -7.97 3.91 -21.22
C PRO A 4 -7.59 2.96 -20.08
N VAL A 5 -6.45 3.22 -19.44
CA VAL A 5 -6.01 2.54 -18.22
C VAL A 5 -7.21 2.45 -17.27
N ARG A 6 -7.68 1.24 -16.98
CA ARG A 6 -8.87 1.02 -16.14
C ARG A 6 -8.76 1.84 -14.87
N LYS A 7 -9.67 2.79 -14.71
CA LYS A 7 -9.74 3.70 -13.58
C LYS A 7 -10.12 2.91 -12.31
N ILE A 8 -9.09 2.55 -11.56
CA ILE A 8 -8.97 2.53 -10.09
C ILE A 8 -10.13 1.83 -9.34
N GLU A 9 -10.12 0.50 -9.33
CA GLU A 9 -11.02 -0.38 -8.56
C GLU A 9 -10.92 -0.25 -7.02
N LEU A 10 -10.10 0.65 -6.48
CA LEU A 10 -9.87 0.84 -5.04
C LEU A 10 -9.82 2.32 -4.61
N GLU A 11 -10.29 3.23 -5.47
CA GLU A 11 -10.21 4.68 -5.25
C GLU A 11 -11.10 5.10 -4.06
N GLU A 12 -12.26 4.46 -3.94
CA GLU A 12 -13.23 4.71 -2.88
C GLU A 12 -12.70 4.25 -1.51
N GLU A 13 -12.14 3.04 -1.42
CA GLU A 13 -11.49 2.51 -0.22
C GLU A 13 -10.34 3.41 0.24
N HIS A 14 -9.54 3.87 -0.71
CA HIS A 14 -8.40 4.73 -0.43
C HIS A 14 -8.85 6.09 0.13
N ASN A 15 -9.87 6.71 -0.49
CA ASN A 15 -10.43 7.97 -0.01
C ASN A 15 -11.09 7.81 1.37
N PHE A 16 -11.80 6.70 1.59
CA PHE A 16 -12.37 6.36 2.89
C PHE A 16 -11.28 6.23 3.96
N PHE A 17 -10.21 5.49 3.65
CA PHE A 17 -9.03 5.37 4.53
C PHE A 17 -8.44 6.75 4.86
N LEU A 18 -8.23 7.62 3.87
CA LEU A 18 -7.68 8.96 4.10
C LEU A 18 -8.57 9.81 5.03
N SER A 19 -9.89 9.75 4.83
CA SER A 19 -10.84 10.51 5.66
C SER A 19 -10.85 10.06 7.13
N LYS A 20 -10.59 8.77 7.39
CA LYS A 20 -10.59 8.17 8.73
C LYS A 20 -9.22 7.99 9.34
N LYS A 21 -8.14 8.21 8.57
CA LYS A 21 -6.74 8.00 8.98
C LYS A 21 -6.44 8.72 10.29
N CYS A 22 -6.81 10.00 10.39
CA CYS A 22 -6.58 10.82 11.59
C CYS A 22 -7.27 10.25 12.83
N ASP A 23 -8.53 9.80 12.70
CA ASP A 23 -9.31 9.24 13.81
C ASP A 23 -8.78 7.87 14.26
N TRP A 24 -8.38 7.04 13.30
CA TRP A 24 -7.85 5.70 13.54
C TRP A 24 -6.42 5.71 14.05
N MET A 25 -5.66 6.78 13.77
CA MET A 25 -4.26 6.90 14.16
C MET A 25 -4.07 6.65 15.66
N SER A 26 -4.96 7.19 16.49
CA SER A 26 -4.89 7.02 17.95
C SER A 26 -5.21 5.61 18.45
N ARG A 27 -5.88 4.77 17.65
CA ARG A 27 -6.41 3.45 18.08
C ARG A 27 -5.73 2.25 17.42
N TYR A 28 -5.25 2.44 16.20
CA TYR A 28 -4.75 1.37 15.35
C TYR A 28 -3.34 1.64 14.80
N GLU A 29 -2.59 2.57 15.42
CA GLU A 29 -1.19 2.81 15.06
C GLU A 29 -0.39 1.50 14.98
N GLY A 30 0.36 1.35 13.88
CA GLY A 30 1.20 0.19 13.61
C GLY A 30 0.45 -1.04 13.08
N LYS A 31 -0.88 -1.04 13.09
CA LYS A 31 -1.71 -2.17 12.62
C LYS A 31 -2.05 -2.06 11.13
N TYR A 32 -2.42 -3.19 10.54
CA TYR A 32 -2.91 -3.33 9.17
C TYR A 32 -4.43 -3.30 9.18
N LEU A 33 -5.01 -2.38 8.42
CA LEU A 33 -6.46 -2.24 8.27
C LEU A 33 -6.90 -2.98 7.01
N LEU A 34 -7.95 -3.80 7.12
CA LEU A 34 -8.64 -4.42 6.00
C LEU A 34 -9.91 -3.62 5.71
N ILE A 35 -9.96 -3.00 4.53
CA ILE A 35 -11.03 -2.11 4.10
C ILE A 35 -11.65 -2.65 2.81
N LYS A 36 -12.97 -2.52 2.71
CA LYS A 36 -13.71 -2.88 1.50
C LYS A 36 -14.84 -1.88 1.28
N GLY A 37 -14.91 -1.27 0.10
CA GLY A 37 -15.78 -0.12 -0.17
C GLY A 37 -15.55 1.00 0.86
N GLN A 38 -16.59 1.31 1.63
CA GLN A 38 -16.58 2.37 2.65
C GLN A 38 -16.65 1.82 4.08
N GLU A 39 -16.14 0.60 4.30
CA GLU A 39 -16.19 -0.06 5.59
C GLU A 39 -14.81 -0.58 6.02
N LEU A 40 -14.49 -0.34 7.30
CA LEU A 40 -13.37 -1.00 7.97
C LEU A 40 -13.85 -2.36 8.47
N ILE A 41 -13.39 -3.42 7.81
CA ILE A 41 -13.79 -4.79 8.11
C ILE A 41 -13.13 -5.28 9.39
N ASP A 42 -11.82 -5.06 9.51
CA ASP A 42 -11.05 -5.47 10.69
C ASP A 42 -9.64 -4.85 10.69
N TYR A 43 -8.91 -5.05 11.80
CA TYR A 43 -7.52 -4.64 11.95
C TYR A 43 -6.64 -5.80 12.45
N PHE A 44 -5.39 -5.83 11.99
CA PHE A 44 -4.46 -6.92 12.23
C PHE A 44 -3.09 -6.42 12.62
N VAL A 45 -2.34 -7.22 13.38
CA VAL A 45 -0.95 -6.89 13.74
C VAL A 45 -0.01 -7.16 12.57
N THR A 46 -0.32 -8.15 11.73
CA THR A 46 0.52 -8.55 10.60
C THR A 46 -0.23 -8.43 9.26
N PHE A 47 0.51 -8.15 8.20
CA PHE A 47 -0.03 -8.16 6.84
C PHE A 47 -0.58 -9.53 6.45
N GLY A 48 0.12 -10.60 6.85
CA GLY A 48 -0.26 -11.98 6.53
C GLY A 48 -1.63 -12.35 7.08
N ASP A 49 -1.96 -11.92 8.29
CA ASP A 49 -3.27 -12.18 8.90
C ASP A 49 -4.38 -11.38 8.20
N ALA A 50 -4.12 -10.12 7.86
CA ALA A 50 -5.05 -9.29 7.09
C ALA A 50 -5.34 -9.90 5.72
N TYR A 51 -4.31 -10.37 5.02
CA TYR A 51 -4.44 -10.97 3.70
C TYR A 51 -5.20 -12.30 3.73
N LYS A 52 -4.84 -13.20 4.65
CA LYS A 52 -5.54 -14.48 4.83
C LYS A 52 -7.01 -14.28 5.19
N ASN A 53 -7.32 -13.29 6.04
CA ASN A 53 -8.71 -12.96 6.38
C ASN A 53 -9.47 -12.35 5.20
N GLY A 54 -8.82 -11.45 4.45
CA GLY A 54 -9.39 -10.89 3.21
C GLY A 54 -9.74 -11.98 2.21
N LEU A 55 -8.83 -12.92 1.95
CA LEU A 55 -9.09 -14.07 1.08
C LEU A 55 -10.22 -14.97 1.60
N ARG A 56 -10.28 -15.23 2.91
CA ARG A 56 -11.35 -16.06 3.51
C ARG A 56 -12.72 -15.41 3.40
N ARG A 57 -12.83 -14.10 3.56
CA ARG A 57 -14.10 -13.36 3.54
C ARG A 57 -14.56 -13.01 2.13
N PHE A 58 -13.62 -12.63 1.27
CA PHE A 58 -13.92 -12.01 -0.03
C PHE A 58 -13.48 -12.86 -1.23
N GLY A 59 -12.74 -13.94 -1.01
CA GLY A 59 -12.32 -14.86 -2.07
C GLY A 59 -11.52 -14.14 -3.16
N ASN A 60 -12.01 -14.22 -4.39
CA ASN A 60 -11.36 -13.65 -5.59
C ASN A 60 -11.77 -12.19 -5.86
N THR A 61 -12.44 -11.51 -4.93
CA THR A 61 -12.74 -10.08 -5.05
C THR A 61 -11.59 -9.25 -4.52
N LEU A 62 -11.34 -8.10 -5.13
CA LEU A 62 -10.38 -7.12 -4.61
C LEU A 62 -10.80 -6.59 -3.24
N PHE A 63 -9.80 -6.27 -2.42
CA PHE A 63 -9.94 -5.66 -1.10
C PHE A 63 -8.69 -4.85 -0.79
N PHE A 64 -8.82 -3.85 0.07
CA PHE A 64 -7.75 -2.92 0.39
C PHE A 64 -7.11 -3.26 1.73
N ILE A 65 -5.77 -3.39 1.76
CA ILE A 65 -5.01 -3.55 3.01
C ILE A 65 -3.97 -2.44 3.08
N LYS A 66 -3.98 -1.69 4.19
CA LYS A 66 -3.01 -0.62 4.43
C LYS A 66 -2.53 -0.63 5.87
N LYS A 67 -1.21 -0.49 6.06
CA LYS A 67 -0.63 -0.29 7.38
C LYS A 67 -0.86 1.15 7.82
N LEU A 68 -1.41 1.33 9.03
CA LEU A 68 -1.60 2.64 9.61
C LEU A 68 -0.30 3.06 10.31
N VAL A 69 0.43 3.98 9.68
CA VAL A 69 1.68 4.54 10.20
C VAL A 69 1.59 6.06 10.26
N ARG A 70 2.27 6.64 11.26
CA ARG A 70 2.26 8.09 11.51
C ARG A 70 2.92 8.87 10.39
N PHE A 71 4.00 8.32 9.87
CA PHE A 71 4.77 8.87 8.76
C PHE A 71 4.81 7.83 7.65
N GLU A 72 4.27 8.18 6.48
CA GLU A 72 4.54 7.42 5.28
C GLU A 72 5.85 7.94 4.72
N HIS A 73 6.89 7.09 4.70
CA HIS A 73 8.09 7.37 3.93
C HIS A 73 7.71 7.26 2.45
N SER A 74 7.26 8.37 1.87
CA SER A 74 7.23 8.53 0.42
C SER A 74 8.67 8.81 0.00
N GLU A 75 9.42 7.76 -0.28
CA GLU A 75 10.72 7.91 -0.95
C GLU A 75 10.44 8.33 -2.40
N SER A 76 10.24 9.64 -2.61
CA SER A 76 10.43 10.22 -3.94
C SER A 76 11.92 10.12 -4.23
N ILE A 77 12.27 9.36 -5.27
CA ILE A 77 13.63 9.21 -5.73
C ILE A 77 13.75 10.12 -6.97
N PRO A 78 14.09 11.41 -6.79
CA PRO A 78 14.07 12.39 -7.88
C PRO A 78 14.96 12.01 -9.06
N VAL A 79 16.02 11.21 -8.83
CA VAL A 79 16.89 10.72 -9.90
C VAL A 79 16.17 9.74 -10.86
N LEU A 80 15.18 8.96 -10.38
CA LEU A 80 14.34 8.11 -11.21
C LEU A 80 13.28 8.91 -11.96
N GLU A 81 12.68 9.89 -11.28
CA GLU A 81 11.66 10.79 -11.87
C GLU A 81 12.24 11.67 -12.98
N LEU A 82 13.50 12.11 -12.83
CA LEU A 82 14.20 12.96 -13.80
C LEU A 82 14.97 12.17 -14.87
N GLY A 83 14.95 10.83 -14.83
CA GLY A 83 15.67 9.99 -15.80
C GLY A 83 17.19 10.13 -15.73
N LEU A 84 17.74 10.51 -14.58
CA LEU A 84 19.16 10.84 -14.38
C LEU A 84 20.02 9.63 -13.99
N ILE A 85 19.48 8.40 -14.07
CA ILE A 85 20.26 7.17 -13.82
C ILE A 85 20.77 6.59 -15.14
N ASN A 86 22.09 6.42 -15.24
CA ASN A 86 22.70 5.52 -16.19
C ASN A 86 22.60 4.08 -15.63
N PRO A 87 21.94 3.13 -16.33
CA PRO A 87 21.62 1.81 -15.78
C PRO A 87 22.79 0.93 -15.27
N PRO A 88 24.05 1.03 -15.78
CA PRO A 88 25.13 0.15 -15.33
C PRO A 88 25.50 0.32 -13.84
N ASP A 89 25.59 1.57 -13.36
CA ASP A 89 26.09 1.86 -12.00
C ASP A 89 25.06 1.54 -10.90
N PHE A 90 23.77 1.55 -11.26
CA PHE A 90 22.67 1.32 -10.31
C PHE A 90 22.46 -0.17 -10.01
N ILE A 91 22.66 -1.05 -11.00
CA ILE A 91 22.48 -2.50 -10.85
C ILE A 91 23.53 -3.10 -9.91
N GLU A 92 24.77 -2.60 -9.96
CA GLU A 92 25.87 -3.13 -9.15
C GLU A 92 25.70 -2.79 -7.65
N LYS A 93 25.23 -1.57 -7.34
CA LYS A 93 25.03 -1.12 -5.96
C LYS A 93 23.86 -1.80 -5.23
N PHE A 94 22.81 -2.19 -5.95
CA PHE A 94 21.68 -2.91 -5.37
C PHE A 94 21.98 -4.38 -5.07
N ARG A 95 22.90 -5.00 -5.81
CA ARG A 95 23.33 -6.39 -5.57
C ARG A 95 24.07 -6.55 -4.24
N GLU A 96 24.79 -5.53 -3.78
CA GLU A 96 25.54 -5.57 -2.51
C GLU A 96 24.67 -5.32 -1.28
N ARG A 97 23.56 -4.58 -1.41
CA ARG A 97 22.64 -4.30 -0.29
C ARG A 97 21.66 -5.44 0.03
N SER A 98 21.54 -6.46 -0.81
CA SER A 98 20.71 -7.66 -0.55
C SER A 98 21.45 -8.79 0.18
N LYS A 99 22.56 -8.50 0.87
CA LYS A 99 23.36 -9.50 1.60
C LYS A 99 23.36 -9.37 3.13
N TRP A 100 22.47 -8.59 3.73
CA TRP A 100 22.27 -8.57 5.18
C TRP A 100 20.79 -8.57 5.53
#